data_AF-A0A1F6C273-F1
#
_entry.id   AF-A0A1F6C273-F1
#
_cell.length_a   1.000
_cell.length_b   1.000
_cell.length_c   1.000
_cell.angle_alpha   90.00
_cell.angle_beta   90.00
_cell.angle_gamma   90.00
#
_symmetry.space_group_name_H-M   'P 1'
#
loop_
_entity.id
_entity.type
_entity.pdbx_description
1 polymer ?
#
loop_
_entity_poly.entity_id
_entity_poly.type
_entity_poly.pdbx_seq_one_letter_code
_entity_poly.pdbx_strand_id
1 'polypeptide(L)'
;MDFQVKFKILFPYLKSKTKFKISFLNKFIALCYNKNMSKGQVMLLTVLVIGGLLLGASAIAGLMMVYQLRQASDVVNSTKAIFAADTGIEWELYRMFKNSNYAKPVMTNQADFSTTVYGGNTVKSIGSSNRSSRAFEMTLQ
;
A
#
# COMPACT_ATOMS: atom_id res chain seq x y z
N MET A 1 31.59 -4.46 34.56
CA MET A 1 30.33 -5.25 34.48
C MET A 1 29.83 -5.10 33.06
N ASP A 2 30.03 -6.13 32.24
CA ASP A 2 29.90 -6.05 30.79
C ASP A 2 28.61 -6.78 30.37
N PHE A 3 27.67 -6.06 29.76
CA PHE A 3 26.32 -6.56 29.45
C PHE A 3 26.28 -7.02 27.99
N GLN A 4 26.39 -8.33 27.78
CA GLN A 4 26.33 -8.96 26.44
C GLN A 4 24.88 -9.27 26.07
N VAL A 5 24.28 -8.47 25.19
CA VAL A 5 22.96 -8.75 24.60
C VAL A 5 23.12 -9.82 23.52
N LYS A 6 22.78 -11.06 23.88
CA LYS A 6 22.80 -12.22 22.99
C LYS A 6 21.56 -12.23 22.10
N PHE A 7 21.65 -11.67 20.89
CA PHE A 7 20.58 -11.68 19.90
C PHE A 7 20.44 -13.10 19.28
N LYS A 8 19.64 -13.96 19.93
CA LYS A 8 19.27 -15.29 19.41
C LYS A 8 18.06 -15.12 18.49
N ILE A 9 18.31 -14.77 17.22
CA ILE A 9 17.24 -14.77 16.21
C ILE A 9 16.91 -16.21 15.83
N LEU A 10 15.76 -16.65 16.34
CA LEU A 10 15.07 -17.88 15.96
C LEU A 10 14.51 -17.70 14.54
N PHE A 11 15.16 -18.26 13.52
CA PHE A 11 14.60 -18.42 12.18
C PHE A 11 14.24 -19.90 11.93
N PRO A 12 12.99 -20.34 12.20
CA PRO A 12 12.58 -21.72 12.02
C PRO A 12 11.94 -21.95 10.63
N TYR A 13 12.56 -21.49 9.53
CA TYR A 13 12.01 -21.77 8.18
C TYR A 13 13.01 -21.67 7.01
N LEU A 14 14.24 -22.18 7.15
CA LEU A 14 15.21 -22.19 6.04
C LEU A 14 15.95 -23.53 5.93
N LYS A 15 15.22 -24.64 5.78
CA LYS A 15 15.83 -25.97 5.60
C LYS A 15 15.70 -26.59 4.20
N SER A 16 15.36 -25.83 3.16
CA SER A 16 15.14 -26.45 1.83
C SER A 16 15.70 -25.71 0.60
N LYS A 17 16.20 -24.47 0.72
CA LYS A 17 16.77 -23.72 -0.43
C LYS A 17 18.18 -23.15 -0.22
N THR A 18 19.02 -23.81 0.59
CA THR A 18 20.38 -23.33 0.93
C THR A 18 21.45 -23.72 -0.09
N LYS A 19 21.22 -24.72 -0.94
CA LYS A 19 22.24 -25.21 -1.90
C LYS A 19 22.59 -24.19 -3.01
N PHE A 20 21.62 -23.39 -3.46
CA PHE A 20 21.84 -22.43 -4.56
C PHE A 20 22.55 -21.14 -4.10
N LYS A 21 22.24 -20.63 -2.90
CA LYS A 21 22.87 -19.42 -2.34
C LYS A 21 24.34 -19.62 -1.96
N ILE A 22 24.69 -20.78 -1.38
CA ILE A 22 26.06 -21.06 -0.91
C ILE A 22 27.00 -21.39 -2.09
N SER A 23 26.49 -22.08 -3.12
CA SER A 23 27.26 -22.36 -4.34
C SER A 23 27.65 -21.09 -5.08
N PHE A 24 26.74 -20.11 -5.20
CA PHE A 24 27.01 -18.84 -5.87
C PHE A 24 28.04 -18.00 -5.10
N LEU A 25 27.89 -17.91 -3.78
CA LEU A 25 28.82 -17.13 -2.94
C LEU A 25 30.23 -17.72 -2.93
N ASN A 26 30.36 -19.05 -2.83
CA ASN A 26 31.65 -19.74 -2.89
C ASN A 26 32.30 -19.62 -4.27
N LYS A 27 31.53 -19.63 -5.36
CA LYS A 27 32.04 -19.36 -6.71
C LYS A 27 32.50 -17.92 -6.86
N PHE A 28 31.78 -16.95 -6.30
CA PHE A 28 32.17 -15.53 -6.31
C PHE A 28 33.47 -15.29 -5.55
N ILE A 29 33.60 -15.88 -4.35
CA ILE A 29 34.82 -15.80 -3.55
C ILE A 29 36.00 -16.48 -4.26
N ALA A 30 35.79 -17.65 -4.87
CA ALA A 30 36.82 -18.34 -5.65
C ALA A 30 37.25 -17.54 -6.90
N LEU A 31 36.34 -16.80 -7.52
CA LEU A 31 36.63 -15.93 -8.66
C LEU A 31 37.45 -14.70 -8.23
N CYS A 32 37.12 -14.12 -7.07
CA CYS A 32 37.90 -13.04 -6.46
C CYS A 32 39.28 -13.49 -5.95
N TYR A 33 39.48 -14.77 -5.66
CA TYR A 33 40.74 -15.34 -5.15
C TYR A 33 41.69 -15.86 -6.25
N ASN A 34 41.33 -15.69 -7.53
CA ASN A 34 42.19 -16.12 -8.63
C ASN A 34 43.47 -15.26 -8.70
N LYS A 35 44.62 -15.85 -8.32
CA LYS A 35 45.93 -15.16 -8.28
C LYS A 35 46.46 -14.70 -9.64
N ASN A 36 45.83 -15.10 -10.74
CA ASN A 36 46.27 -14.80 -12.11
C ASN A 36 45.48 -13.66 -12.80
N MET A 37 44.59 -12.95 -12.09
CA MET A 37 43.86 -11.81 -12.66
C MET A 37 44.67 -10.50 -12.57
N SER A 38 44.72 -9.75 -13.66
CA SER A 38 45.27 -8.39 -13.66
C SER A 38 44.45 -7.48 -12.74
N LYS A 39 45.12 -6.59 -11.99
CA LYS A 39 44.48 -5.65 -11.06
C LYS A 39 43.33 -4.86 -11.70
N GLY A 40 43.43 -4.52 -13.00
CA GLY A 40 42.37 -3.83 -13.74
C GLY A 40 41.12 -4.67 -14.02
N GLN A 41 41.28 -5.99 -14.20
CA GLN A 41 40.14 -6.90 -14.44
C GLN A 41 39.29 -7.08 -13.18
N VAL A 42 39.92 -7.11 -12.00
CA VAL A 42 39.20 -7.14 -10.71
C VAL A 42 38.38 -5.87 -10.52
N MET A 43 38.96 -4.70 -10.83
CA MET A 43 38.27 -3.41 -10.72
C MET A 43 37.04 -3.31 -11.64
N LEU A 44 37.13 -3.79 -12.89
CA LEU A 44 35.98 -3.79 -13.79
C LEU A 44 34.86 -4.72 -13.32
N LEU A 45 35.24 -5.90 -12.79
CA LEU A 45 34.26 -6.85 -12.24
C LEU A 45 33.54 -6.26 -11.03
N THR A 46 34.24 -5.59 -10.12
CA THR A 46 33.59 -4.98 -8.94
C THR A 46 32.65 -3.84 -9.33
N VAL A 47 33.05 -2.98 -10.27
CA VAL A 47 32.18 -1.90 -10.76
C VAL A 47 30.95 -2.45 -11.48
N LEU A 48 31.10 -3.52 -12.28
CA LEU A 48 29.97 -4.20 -12.93
C LEU A 48 28.99 -4.76 -11.89
N VAL A 49 29.50 -5.40 -10.84
CA VAL A 49 28.68 -6.00 -9.79
C VAL A 49 27.98 -4.93 -8.96
N ILE A 50 28.70 -3.88 -8.53
CA ILE A 50 28.11 -2.77 -7.77
C ILE A 50 27.07 -2.02 -8.61
N GLY A 51 27.37 -1.75 -9.89
CA GLY A 51 26.42 -1.13 -10.81
C GLY A 51 25.16 -1.97 -11.01
N GLY A 52 25.31 -3.28 -11.20
CA GLY A 52 24.17 -4.19 -11.32
C GLY A 52 23.30 -4.24 -10.05
N LEU A 53 23.93 -4.23 -8.87
CA LEU A 53 23.21 -4.19 -7.59
C LEU A 53 22.46 -2.88 -7.38
N LEU A 54 23.09 -1.73 -7.69
CA LEU A 54 22.45 -0.41 -7.57
C LEU A 54 21.27 -0.27 -8.53
N LEU A 55 21.42 -0.73 -9.78
CA LEU A 55 20.33 -0.74 -10.76
C LEU A 55 19.18 -1.66 -10.33
N GLY A 56 19.50 -2.87 -9.85
CA GLY A 56 18.49 -3.79 -9.33
C GLY A 56 17.72 -3.23 -8.13
N ALA A 57 18.43 -2.66 -7.16
CA ALA A 57 17.83 -2.08 -5.97
C ALA A 57 16.96 -0.84 -6.29
N SER A 58 17.46 0.06 -7.14
CA SER A 58 16.72 1.27 -7.54
C SER A 58 15.49 0.97 -8.37
N ALA A 59 15.53 -0.03 -9.26
CA ALA A 59 14.35 -0.46 -10.03
C ALA A 59 13.22 -0.97 -9.12
N ILE A 60 13.56 -1.81 -8.13
CA ILE A 60 12.58 -2.33 -7.16
C ILE A 60 12.03 -1.19 -6.30
N ALA A 61 12.89 -0.30 -5.81
CA ALA A 61 12.49 0.86 -5.01
C ALA A 61 11.57 1.81 -5.79
N GLY A 62 11.90 2.09 -7.05
CA GLY A 62 11.08 2.92 -7.94
C GLY A 62 9.70 2.33 -8.18
N LEU A 63 9.62 1.01 -8.42
CA LEU A 63 8.33 0.32 -8.58
C LEU A 63 7.48 0.41 -7.30
N MET A 64 8.09 0.20 -6.14
CA MET A 64 7.40 0.33 -4.85
C MET A 64 6.87 1.74 -4.62
N MET A 65 7.66 2.76 -4.97
CA MET A 65 7.25 4.17 -4.85
C MET A 65 6.00 4.46 -5.69
N VAL A 66 5.92 3.96 -6.93
CA VAL A 66 4.75 4.14 -7.80
C VAL A 66 3.50 3.52 -7.18
N TYR A 67 3.60 2.34 -6.56
CA TYR A 67 2.46 1.73 -5.89
C TYR A 67 2.00 2.51 -4.66
N GLN A 68 2.93 3.07 -3.88
CA GLN A 68 2.59 3.91 -2.73
C GLN A 68 1.87 5.20 -3.16
N LEU A 69 2.30 5.84 -4.25
CA LEU A 69 1.64 7.03 -4.78
C LEU A 69 0.20 6.75 -5.22
N ARG A 70 -0.05 5.62 -5.89
CA ARG A 70 -1.41 5.21 -6.27
C ARG A 70 -2.29 4.98 -5.05
N GLN A 71 -1.77 4.28 -4.04
CA GLN A 71 -2.50 4.06 -2.78
C GLN A 71 -2.82 5.38 -2.07
N ALA A 72 -1.87 6.31 -2.00
CA ALA A 72 -2.10 7.62 -1.40
C ALA A 72 -3.23 8.40 -2.11
N SER A 73 -3.25 8.37 -3.46
CA SER A 73 -4.33 8.97 -4.24
C SER A 73 -5.68 8.29 -3.96
N ASP A 74 -5.71 6.96 -3.84
CA ASP A 74 -6.94 6.22 -3.55
C ASP A 74 -7.47 6.49 -2.14
N VAL A 75 -6.58 6.75 -1.17
CA VAL A 75 -6.96 7.19 0.19
C VAL A 75 -7.69 8.55 0.13
N VAL A 76 -7.18 9.52 -0.63
CA VAL A 76 -7.85 10.83 -0.80
C VAL A 76 -9.23 10.67 -1.46
N ASN A 77 -9.35 9.80 -2.46
CA ASN A 77 -10.66 9.50 -3.05
C ASN A 77 -11.58 8.77 -2.05
N SER A 78 -11.03 7.90 -1.21
CA SER A 78 -11.79 7.22 -0.16
C SER A 78 -12.32 8.20 0.89
N THR A 79 -11.55 9.20 1.30
CA THR A 79 -12.04 10.18 2.29
C THR A 79 -13.16 11.04 1.72
N LYS A 80 -13.05 11.46 0.45
CA LYS A 80 -14.15 12.13 -0.26
C LYS A 80 -15.42 11.29 -0.29
N ALA A 81 -15.29 9.99 -0.58
CA ALA A 81 -16.41 9.06 -0.57
C ALA A 81 -17.03 8.90 0.83
N ILE A 82 -16.22 8.87 1.89
CA ILE A 82 -16.71 8.84 3.28
C ILE A 82 -17.53 10.08 3.60
N PHE A 83 -17.01 11.27 3.32
CA PHE A 83 -17.72 12.53 3.58
C PHE A 83 -19.02 12.62 2.78
N ALA A 84 -19.01 12.19 1.52
CA ALA A 84 -20.22 12.12 0.71
C ALA A 84 -21.26 11.15 1.31
N ALA A 85 -20.83 9.97 1.78
CA ALA A 85 -21.73 9.01 2.43
C ALA A 85 -22.36 9.60 3.70
N ASP A 86 -21.56 10.26 4.54
CA ASP A 86 -22.01 10.88 5.79
C ASP A 86 -23.06 11.97 5.55
N THR A 87 -22.77 12.89 4.62
CA THR A 87 -23.72 13.94 4.22
C THR A 87 -25.02 13.39 3.65
N GLY A 88 -24.98 12.22 2.99
CA GLY A 88 -26.18 11.55 2.50
C GLY A 88 -27.06 11.01 3.62
N ILE A 89 -26.48 10.50 4.71
CA ILE A 89 -27.25 10.11 5.90
C ILE A 89 -27.88 11.34 6.54
N GLU A 90 -27.11 12.41 6.76
CA GLU A 90 -27.63 13.64 7.36
C GLU A 90 -28.78 14.24 6.54
N TRP A 91 -28.65 14.23 5.21
CA TRP A 91 -29.70 14.70 4.31
C TRP A 91 -30.98 13.88 4.38
N GLU A 92 -30.88 12.55 4.39
CA GLU A 92 -32.05 11.67 4.53
C GLU A 92 -32.71 11.81 5.91
N LEU A 93 -31.92 11.88 6.98
CA LEU A 93 -32.45 12.11 8.32
C LEU A 93 -33.17 13.46 8.41
N TYR A 94 -32.59 14.51 7.83
CA TYR A 94 -33.25 15.81 7.76
C TYR A 94 -34.58 15.73 7.00
N ARG A 95 -34.62 14.99 5.89
CA ARG A 95 -35.86 14.76 5.15
C ARG A 95 -36.90 14.01 5.96
N MET A 96 -36.48 13.00 6.72
CA MET A 96 -37.38 12.20 7.56
C MET A 96 -37.98 13.00 8.73
N PHE A 97 -37.19 13.86 9.39
CA PHE A 97 -37.62 14.53 10.62
C PHE A 97 -38.14 15.96 10.42
N LYS A 98 -37.68 16.69 9.40
CA LYS A 98 -37.98 18.12 9.22
C LYS A 98 -38.80 18.41 7.96
N ASN A 99 -38.33 17.96 6.79
CA ASN A 99 -38.97 18.29 5.51
C ASN A 99 -38.71 17.20 4.47
N SER A 100 -39.73 16.39 4.19
CA SER A 100 -39.64 15.25 3.27
C SER A 100 -39.21 15.60 1.85
N ASN A 101 -39.48 16.83 1.40
CA ASN A 101 -39.21 17.31 0.04
C ASN A 101 -38.02 18.27 -0.05
N TYR A 102 -37.02 18.10 0.83
CA TYR A 102 -35.79 18.87 0.76
C TYR A 102 -34.88 18.39 -0.37
N ALA A 103 -34.43 19.29 -1.23
CA ALA A 103 -33.60 18.96 -2.40
C ALA A 103 -32.25 18.33 -1.97
N LYS A 104 -31.74 17.40 -2.80
CA LYS A 104 -30.44 16.76 -2.57
C LYS A 104 -29.31 17.78 -2.71
N PRO A 105 -28.37 17.88 -1.74
CA PRO A 105 -27.19 18.72 -1.89
C PRO A 105 -26.24 18.19 -2.98
N VAL A 106 -25.64 19.10 -3.74
CA VAL A 106 -24.68 18.78 -4.81
C VAL A 106 -23.27 19.10 -4.33
N MET A 107 -22.39 18.10 -4.41
CA MET A 107 -20.99 18.25 -4.02
C MET A 107 -20.15 18.79 -5.19
N THR A 108 -19.28 19.79 -4.93
CA THR A 108 -18.43 20.41 -5.97
C THR A 108 -17.07 19.72 -6.15
N ASN A 109 -16.76 18.73 -5.32
CA ASN A 109 -15.43 18.09 -5.21
C ASN A 109 -15.30 16.76 -5.99
N GLN A 110 -16.18 16.54 -6.98
CA GLN A 110 -16.30 15.32 -7.80
C GLN A 110 -16.68 14.05 -7.00
N ALA A 111 -17.18 14.21 -5.78
CA ALA A 111 -17.85 13.14 -5.06
C ALA A 111 -19.35 13.18 -5.33
N ASP A 112 -20.02 12.03 -5.19
CA ASP A 112 -21.47 11.93 -5.20
C ASP A 112 -21.91 10.94 -4.14
N PHE A 113 -23.17 10.99 -3.74
CA PHE A 113 -23.75 10.03 -2.81
C PHE A 113 -25.12 9.56 -3.28
N SER A 114 -25.45 8.31 -2.98
CA SER A 114 -26.75 7.72 -3.26
C SER A 114 -27.31 7.13 -1.98
N THR A 115 -28.55 7.46 -1.68
CA THR A 115 -29.23 7.04 -0.46
C THR A 115 -30.39 6.11 -0.77
N THR A 116 -30.56 5.08 0.05
CA THR A 116 -31.65 4.13 -0.04
C THR A 116 -32.22 3.93 1.36
N VAL A 117 -33.54 4.11 1.50
CA VAL A 117 -34.24 3.88 2.76
C VAL A 117 -34.92 2.52 2.69
N TYR A 118 -34.64 1.67 3.68
CA TYR A 118 -35.24 0.34 3.83
C TYR A 118 -36.14 0.32 5.06
N GLY A 119 -37.38 -0.14 4.87
CA GLY A 119 -38.31 -0.39 5.98
C GLY A 119 -38.68 0.83 6.82
N GLY A 120 -38.43 2.06 6.34
CA GLY A 120 -38.75 3.31 7.05
C GLY A 120 -37.82 3.64 8.22
N ASN A 121 -36.99 2.71 8.67
CA ASN A 121 -36.14 2.87 9.85
C ASN A 121 -34.65 2.73 9.54
N THR A 122 -34.28 2.16 8.39
CA THR A 122 -32.87 1.99 8.02
C THR A 122 -32.53 2.88 6.84
N VAL A 123 -31.57 3.78 7.04
CA VAL A 123 -31.03 4.67 6.01
C VAL A 123 -29.65 4.16 5.64
N LYS A 124 -29.48 3.80 4.36
CA LYS A 124 -28.17 3.46 3.79
C LYS A 124 -27.74 4.56 2.84
N SER A 125 -26.52 5.05 3.01
CA SER A 125 -25.90 6.04 2.15
C SER A 125 -24.59 5.49 1.58
N ILE A 126 -24.41 5.62 0.27
CA ILE A 126 -23.22 5.19 -0.45
C ILE A 126 -22.60 6.43 -1.08
N GLY A 127 -21.45 6.85 -0.56
CA GLY A 127 -20.63 7.89 -1.17
C GLY A 127 -19.62 7.30 -2.15
N SER A 128 -19.39 8.00 -3.24
CA SER A 128 -18.49 7.61 -4.33
C SER A 128 -17.62 8.77 -4.77
N SER A 129 -16.35 8.49 -5.05
CA SER A 129 -15.40 9.43 -5.63
C SER A 129 -14.44 8.66 -6.53
N ASN A 130 -14.54 8.91 -7.84
CA ASN A 130 -13.73 8.26 -8.88
C ASN A 130 -13.80 6.72 -8.78
N ARG A 131 -12.75 6.05 -8.27
CA ARG A 131 -12.69 4.57 -8.15
C ARG A 131 -12.96 4.05 -6.74
N SER A 132 -13.22 4.93 -5.77
CA SER A 132 -13.43 4.56 -4.38
C SER A 132 -14.87 4.82 -3.96
N SER A 133 -15.47 3.82 -3.31
CA SER A 133 -16.84 3.91 -2.77
C SER A 133 -16.85 3.43 -1.32
N ARG A 134 -17.63 4.14 -0.49
CA ARG A 134 -17.76 3.90 0.96
C ARG A 134 -19.23 4.06 1.34
N ALA A 135 -19.71 3.23 2.24
CA ALA A 135 -21.11 3.19 2.61
C ALA A 135 -21.29 3.20 4.11
N PHE A 136 -22.34 3.88 4.55
CA PHE A 136 -22.80 3.90 5.93
C PHE A 136 -24.26 3.50 5.99
N GLU A 137 -24.63 2.85 7.08
CA GLU A 137 -25.97 2.41 7.36
C GLU A 137 -26.33 2.81 8.79
N MET A 138 -27.49 3.43 8.96
CA MET A 138 -28.04 3.81 10.24
C MET A 138 -29.42 3.20 10.37
N THR A 139 -29.67 2.54 11.50
CA THR A 139 -31.00 2.03 11.86
C THR A 139 -31.51 2.82 13.06
N LEU A 140 -32.68 3.42 12.88
CA LEU A 140 -33.41 4.14 13.92
C LEU A 140 -34.15 3.11 14.78
N GLN A 141 -33.72 3.00 16.04
CA GLN A 141 -34.36 2.17 17.07
C GLN A 141 -35.52 2.90 17.74
#